data_AF-A0A923LCM2-F1
#
_entry.id   AF-A0A923LCM2-F1
#
_cell.length_a   1.000
_cell.length_b   1.000
_cell.length_c   1.000
_cell.angle_alpha   90.00
_cell.angle_beta   90.00
_cell.angle_gamma   90.00
#
_symmetry.space_group_name_H-M   'P 1'
#
loop_
_entity.id
_entity.type
_entity.pdbx_description
1 polymer ?
#
loop_
_entity_poly.entity_id
_entity_poly.type
_entity_poly.pdbx_seq_one_letter_code
_entity_poly.pdbx_strand_id
1 'polypeptide(L)'
;MHWFNPLLWLAFALLTRDMEMACDEQVLERLGVGEKKNYSTFLLKLSAPGGFLTGTPVAFGENSIKARIKNILRYRVKTKAEIIGAAVALVIGVFWSCLSNPSRTDIIGGADGPTSIFLAGTLGSGESGSDEVSILSGENLSLNGEVEQAFQVVETFAKASADRDADTVWELLSPTLQSRDDLGIQILEDGTKTMGVSSPFTADSPRISVSFGDGTAKAEITYPSMTSDPLWWSRKDYITLKKNGDIYQVTEWQVRYFDVITSSEEFEEAYRMWQPDYLNASGEMGESFASYLVRNDSAGSYASYYGEAFSTPVKALETTLHVSGGVGTTESAEGSDVWVNYQFKDGTVRVRMTQPGLTEGSRIWVPKEIEFP
;
A
#
# COMPACT_ATOMS: atom_id res chain seq x y z
N MET A 1 9.93 29.70 8.08
CA MET A 1 11.18 28.95 7.77
C MET A 1 11.80 28.46 9.07
N HIS A 2 11.75 27.16 9.37
CA HIS A 2 12.37 26.54 10.56
C HIS A 2 13.22 25.30 10.24
N TRP A 3 13.65 25.13 8.99
CA TRP A 3 14.37 23.93 8.52
C TRP A 3 15.71 23.69 9.25
N PHE A 4 16.25 24.72 9.90
CA PHE A 4 17.43 24.64 10.77
C PHE A 4 17.06 24.92 12.23
N ASN A 5 16.18 24.11 12.82
CA ASN A 5 15.93 24.13 14.26
C ASN A 5 16.75 23.03 14.95
N PRO A 6 17.82 23.37 15.70
CA PRO A 6 18.65 22.39 16.38
C PRO A 6 17.86 21.49 17.34
N LEU A 7 16.78 21.99 17.95
CA LEU A 7 15.92 21.20 18.84
C LEU A 7 15.12 20.15 18.08
N LEU A 8 14.65 20.46 16.87
CA LEU A 8 13.94 19.47 16.03
C LEU A 8 14.90 18.37 15.55
N TRP A 9 16.12 18.73 15.15
CA TRP A 9 17.14 17.74 14.76
C TRP A 9 17.58 16.88 15.95
N LEU A 10 17.68 17.46 17.15
CA LEU A 10 17.95 16.71 18.37
C LEU A 10 16.78 15.79 18.72
N ALA A 11 15.53 16.27 18.65
CA ALA A 11 14.34 15.47 18.88
C ALA A 11 14.23 14.32 17.87
N PHE A 12 14.52 14.58 16.60
CA PHE A 12 14.60 13.58 15.54
C PHE A 12 15.68 12.54 15.84
N ALA A 13 16.89 12.96 16.21
CA ALA A 13 17.97 12.04 16.57
C ALA A 13 17.61 11.16 17.80
N LEU A 14 16.96 11.74 18.81
CA LEU A 14 16.47 11.00 19.98
C LEU A 14 15.35 10.03 19.62
N LEU A 15 14.36 10.48 18.84
CA LEU A 15 13.25 9.66 18.36
C LEU A 15 13.76 8.45 17.59
N THR A 16 14.68 8.67 16.65
CA THR A 16 15.16 7.57 15.81
C THR A 16 15.97 6.57 16.64
N ARG A 17 16.75 7.04 17.61
CA ARG A 17 17.45 6.16 18.56
C ARG A 17 16.49 5.33 19.42
N ASP A 18 15.43 5.95 19.92
CA ASP A 18 14.47 5.28 20.78
C ASP A 18 13.64 4.25 19.96
N MET A 19 13.34 4.55 18.70
CA MET A 19 12.71 3.63 17.74
C MET A 19 13.59 2.42 17.42
N GLU A 20 14.90 2.61 17.20
CA GLU A 20 15.84 1.49 17.01
C GLU A 20 15.86 0.55 18.22
N MET A 21 15.90 1.11 19.43
CA MET A 21 15.90 0.31 20.66
C MET A 21 14.60 -0.46 20.83
N ALA A 22 13.45 0.15 20.54
CA ALA A 22 12.15 -0.52 20.60
C ALA A 22 12.04 -1.67 19.60
N CYS A 23 12.58 -1.50 18.39
CA CYS A 23 12.63 -2.56 17.38
C CYS A 23 13.48 -3.74 17.86
N ASP A 24 14.68 -3.46 18.41
CA ASP A 24 15.54 -4.50 18.99
C ASP A 24 14.85 -5.25 20.16
N GLU A 25 14.07 -4.55 20.98
CA GLU A 25 13.29 -5.15 22.08
C GLU A 25 12.17 -6.05 21.56
N GLN A 26 11.41 -5.61 20.54
CA GLN A 26 10.33 -6.39 19.93
C GLN A 26 10.85 -7.68 19.27
N VAL A 27 12.03 -7.62 18.65
CA VAL A 27 12.70 -8.80 18.09
C VAL A 27 13.07 -9.78 19.20
N LEU A 28 13.59 -9.29 20.34
CA LEU A 28 13.92 -10.15 21.49
C LEU A 28 12.69 -10.73 22.21
N GLU A 29 11.54 -10.05 22.17
CA GLU A 29 10.27 -10.61 22.67
C GLU A 29 9.85 -11.85 21.86
N ARG A 30 10.06 -11.82 20.54
CA ARG A 30 9.73 -12.94 19.65
C ARG A 30 10.77 -14.06 19.67
N LEU A 31 12.06 -13.72 19.71
CA LEU A 31 13.17 -14.69 19.72
C LEU A 31 13.44 -15.31 21.09
N GLY A 32 13.05 -14.62 22.17
CA GLY A 32 13.31 -15.03 23.54
C GLY A 32 14.68 -14.56 24.07
N VAL A 33 14.75 -14.44 25.40
CA VAL A 33 15.89 -13.87 26.15
C VAL A 33 17.18 -14.68 25.96
N GLY A 34 17.08 -15.96 25.59
CA GLY A 34 18.23 -16.86 25.35
C GLY A 34 19.05 -16.50 24.11
N GLU A 35 18.44 -15.86 23.12
CA GLU A 35 19.05 -15.62 21.80
C GLU A 35 19.75 -14.26 21.66
N LYS A 36 19.83 -13.48 22.75
CA LYS A 36 20.48 -12.15 22.77
C LYS A 36 21.90 -12.15 22.20
N LYS A 37 22.67 -13.20 22.49
CA LYS A 37 24.07 -13.32 22.07
C LYS A 37 24.16 -13.51 20.55
N ASN A 38 23.30 -14.35 19.98
CA ASN A 38 23.25 -14.62 18.55
C ASN A 38 22.76 -13.39 17.79
N TYR A 39 21.70 -12.73 18.29
CA TYR A 39 21.20 -11.48 17.73
C TYR A 39 22.23 -10.34 17.79
N SER A 40 22.90 -10.13 18.92
CA SER A 40 23.96 -9.11 19.05
C SER A 40 25.14 -9.37 18.11
N THR A 41 25.49 -10.64 17.90
CA THR A 41 26.57 -11.03 16.97
C THR A 41 26.17 -10.81 15.51
N PHE A 42 24.89 -11.04 15.17
CA PHE A 42 24.34 -10.73 13.86
C PHE A 42 24.39 -9.23 13.58
N LEU A 43 23.93 -8.39 14.51
CA LEU A 43 24.02 -6.93 14.38
C LEU A 43 25.47 -6.47 14.24
N LEU A 44 26.40 -7.01 15.04
CA LEU A 44 27.82 -6.65 14.96
C LEU A 44 28.45 -7.03 13.60
N LYS A 45 28.05 -8.16 13.01
CA LYS A 45 28.49 -8.57 11.66
C LYS A 45 27.92 -7.67 10.57
N LEU A 46 26.67 -7.25 10.72
CA LEU A 46 26.02 -6.31 9.80
C LEU A 46 26.70 -4.93 9.83
N SER A 47 27.20 -4.53 10.99
CA SER A 47 27.90 -3.27 11.22
C SER A 47 29.38 -3.26 10.84
N ALA A 48 29.95 -4.39 10.42
CA ALA A 48 31.33 -4.42 9.97
C ALA A 48 31.51 -3.61 8.66
N PRO A 49 32.69 -3.00 8.40
CA PRO A 49 32.92 -2.18 7.22
C PRO A 49 32.68 -3.00 5.95
N GLY A 50 31.66 -2.64 5.16
CA GLY A 50 31.22 -3.37 3.96
C GLY A 50 29.76 -3.84 3.98
N GLY A 51 29.04 -3.69 5.10
CA GLY A 51 27.61 -4.04 5.23
C GLY A 51 26.61 -2.88 5.25
N PHE A 52 27.07 -1.62 5.10
CA PHE A 52 26.18 -0.46 5.17
C PHE A 52 25.46 -0.20 3.85
N LEU A 53 24.14 -0.38 3.85
CA LEU A 53 23.22 0.21 2.88
C LEU A 53 23.27 1.73 3.04
N THR A 54 23.81 2.40 2.03
CA THR A 54 23.86 3.86 1.88
C THR A 54 22.43 4.40 1.78
N GLY A 55 21.93 4.99 2.87
CA GLY A 55 20.58 5.58 2.91
C GLY A 55 20.12 6.01 4.31
N THR A 56 20.77 5.52 5.37
CA THR A 56 20.52 6.01 6.73
C THR A 56 21.24 7.34 6.98
N PRO A 57 20.63 8.31 7.71
CA PRO A 57 21.31 9.54 8.07
C PRO A 57 22.66 9.20 8.73
N VAL A 58 23.71 10.00 8.47
CA VAL A 58 25.07 9.82 9.02
C VAL A 58 25.12 9.63 10.55
N ALA A 59 24.04 9.97 11.26
CA ALA A 59 23.84 9.66 12.68
C ALA A 59 23.69 8.15 13.02
N PHE A 60 23.52 7.26 12.03
CA PHE A 60 23.27 5.82 12.23
C PHE A 60 24.51 4.92 12.15
N GLY A 61 25.67 5.44 11.73
CA GLY A 61 26.76 4.58 11.26
C GLY A 61 27.59 3.88 12.33
N GLU A 62 28.15 4.60 13.31
CA GLU A 62 29.22 4.01 14.15
C GLU A 62 28.96 4.07 15.66
N ASN A 63 28.24 5.08 16.14
CA ASN A 63 28.05 5.30 17.58
C ASN A 63 26.78 4.63 18.17
N SER A 64 25.83 4.20 17.35
CA SER A 64 24.55 3.60 17.80
C SER A 64 24.69 2.11 18.14
N ILE A 65 25.51 1.35 17.42
CA ILE A 65 25.61 -0.13 17.55
C ILE A 65 26.08 -0.55 18.95
N LYS A 66 27.07 0.15 19.50
CA LYS A 66 27.53 -0.09 20.87
C LYS A 66 26.41 0.13 21.90
N ALA A 67 25.57 1.15 21.69
CA ALA A 67 24.43 1.44 22.55
C ALA A 67 23.32 0.39 22.38
N ARG A 68 23.03 -0.04 21.15
CA ARG A 68 22.05 -1.09 20.82
C ARG A 68 22.44 -2.45 21.40
N ILE A 69 23.69 -2.89 21.20
CA ILE A 69 24.21 -4.12 21.82
C ILE A 69 24.13 -4.04 23.34
N LYS A 70 24.50 -2.90 23.93
CA LYS A 70 24.37 -2.70 25.39
C LYS A 70 22.91 -2.74 25.85
N ASN A 71 21.97 -2.22 25.07
CA ASN A 71 20.53 -2.29 25.36
C ASN A 71 20.02 -3.74 25.30
N ILE A 72 20.35 -4.48 24.23
CA ILE A 72 20.02 -5.89 24.04
C ILE A 72 20.55 -6.77 25.19
N LEU A 73 21.79 -6.55 25.61
CA LEU A 73 22.38 -7.29 26.73
C LEU A 73 21.69 -7.00 28.06
N ARG A 74 21.20 -5.76 28.26
CA ARG A 74 20.46 -5.33 29.45
C ARG A 74 18.96 -5.63 29.38
N TYR A 75 18.46 -6.03 28.21
CA TYR A 75 17.05 -6.33 28.03
C TYR A 75 16.59 -7.36 29.05
N ARG A 76 15.45 -7.14 29.68
CA ARG A 76 14.82 -8.10 30.58
C ARG A 76 13.33 -8.04 30.31
N VAL A 77 12.66 -9.19 30.42
CA VAL A 77 11.22 -9.22 30.39
C VAL A 77 10.73 -8.40 31.57
N LYS A 78 10.09 -7.26 31.29
CA LYS A 78 9.51 -6.40 32.31
C LYS A 78 8.24 -7.06 32.82
N THR A 79 8.04 -7.07 34.12
CA THR A 79 6.78 -7.58 34.68
C THR A 79 5.67 -6.56 34.42
N LYS A 80 4.43 -7.03 34.25
CA LYS A 80 3.27 -6.14 34.01
C LYS A 80 3.14 -5.04 35.08
N ALA A 81 3.51 -5.34 36.33
CA ALA A 81 3.51 -4.39 37.44
C ALA A 81 4.49 -3.22 37.26
N GLU A 82 5.68 -3.46 36.68
CA GLU A 82 6.67 -2.41 36.45
C GLU A 82 6.25 -1.46 35.31
N ILE A 83 5.59 -2.00 34.28
CA ILE A 83 5.06 -1.21 33.16
C ILE A 83 3.92 -0.31 33.66
N ILE A 84 3.00 -0.86 34.46
CA ILE A 84 1.90 -0.11 35.07
C ILE A 84 2.46 0.98 35.99
N GLY A 85 3.45 0.67 36.82
CA GLY A 85 4.09 1.65 37.70
C GLY A 85 4.72 2.83 36.95
N ALA A 86 5.41 2.56 35.84
CA ALA A 86 6.00 3.59 34.99
C ALA A 86 4.93 4.46 34.30
N ALA A 87 3.86 3.85 33.79
CA ALA A 87 2.74 4.57 33.17
C ALA A 87 2.05 5.51 34.16
N VAL A 88 1.75 5.03 35.37
CA VAL A 88 1.14 5.83 36.44
C VAL A 88 2.05 7.00 36.84
N ALA A 89 3.36 6.79 36.97
CA ALA A 89 4.30 7.86 37.28
C ALA A 89 4.35 8.94 36.18
N LEU A 90 4.27 8.54 34.90
CA LEU A 90 4.24 9.46 33.76
C LEU A 90 2.95 10.30 33.78
N VAL A 91 1.79 9.66 34.00
CA VAL A 91 0.50 10.34 34.14
C VAL A 91 0.55 11.36 35.28
N ILE A 92 1.07 10.98 36.45
CA ILE A 92 1.22 11.91 37.59
C ILE A 92 2.15 13.09 37.22
N GLY A 93 3.25 12.84 36.51
CA GLY A 93 4.18 13.88 36.05
C GLY A 93 3.55 14.87 35.07
N VAL A 94 2.79 14.36 34.09
CA VAL A 94 2.01 15.19 33.15
C VAL A 94 0.94 15.95 33.90
N PHE A 95 0.24 15.32 34.85
CA PHE A 95 -0.77 15.96 35.68
C PHE A 95 -0.18 17.11 36.49
N TRP A 96 0.98 16.92 37.12
CA TRP A 96 1.72 17.98 37.84
C TRP A 96 2.20 19.11 36.93
N SER A 97 2.67 18.77 35.72
CA SER A 97 3.07 19.77 34.72
C SER A 97 1.87 20.56 34.18
N CYS A 98 0.71 19.92 34.01
CA CYS A 98 -0.54 20.57 33.59
C CYS A 98 -1.19 21.39 34.71
N LEU A 99 -1.01 21.02 35.98
CA LEU A 99 -1.46 21.82 37.14
C LEU A 99 -0.67 23.12 37.32
N SER A 100 0.49 23.26 36.66
CA SER A 100 1.31 24.48 36.70
C SER A 100 0.81 25.59 35.76
N ASN A 101 -0.38 25.43 35.17
CA ASN A 101 -1.02 26.44 34.32
C ASN A 101 -2.09 27.22 35.11
N PRO A 102 -2.04 28.56 35.20
CA PRO A 102 -3.04 29.34 35.91
C PRO A 102 -4.41 29.29 35.22
N SER A 103 -5.44 29.28 36.05
CA SER A 103 -6.84 29.01 35.75
C SER A 103 -7.53 29.97 34.77
N ARG A 104 -8.30 29.40 33.83
CA ARG A 104 -9.61 29.93 33.40
C ARG A 104 -10.65 28.81 33.25
N THR A 105 -11.72 28.97 34.03
CA THR A 105 -13.08 28.41 33.95
C THR A 105 -13.84 29.04 32.75
N ASP A 106 -14.93 28.57 32.13
CA ASP A 106 -15.98 27.51 32.24
C ASP A 106 -16.37 27.11 30.78
N ILE A 107 -17.06 26.01 30.41
CA ILE A 107 -18.53 25.73 30.45
C ILE A 107 -18.70 24.32 29.77
N ILE A 108 -19.20 23.26 30.42
CA ILE A 108 -20.58 22.69 30.51
C ILE A 108 -21.22 22.12 29.23
N GLY A 109 -21.58 20.82 29.30
CA GLY A 109 -22.75 20.15 28.67
C GLY A 109 -22.44 19.32 27.42
N GLY A 110 -22.93 18.10 27.18
CA GLY A 110 -23.89 17.17 27.81
C GLY A 110 -24.06 16.00 26.80
N ALA A 111 -23.96 14.74 27.23
CA ALA A 111 -25.04 13.73 27.31
C ALA A 111 -25.66 13.22 25.99
N ASP A 112 -25.56 11.88 25.83
CA ASP A 112 -26.50 10.92 25.24
C ASP A 112 -26.73 10.78 23.71
N GLY A 113 -26.44 9.57 23.20
CA GLY A 113 -27.33 8.89 22.24
C GLY A 113 -26.71 8.31 20.96
N PRO A 114 -26.95 7.02 20.60
CA PRO A 114 -26.37 6.33 19.44
C PRO A 114 -27.21 6.54 18.16
N THR A 115 -26.61 6.36 16.97
CA THR A 115 -27.38 6.25 15.72
C THR A 115 -26.78 5.21 14.78
N SER A 116 -27.43 4.04 14.73
CA SER A 116 -27.42 3.11 13.61
C SER A 116 -28.12 3.75 12.42
N ILE A 117 -27.46 3.85 11.27
CA ILE A 117 -28.08 4.27 10.00
C ILE A 117 -28.51 3.03 9.21
N PHE A 118 -29.82 2.93 8.97
CA PHE A 118 -30.41 2.10 7.94
C PHE A 118 -30.36 2.88 6.62
N LEU A 119 -29.72 2.34 5.59
CA LEU A 119 -29.78 2.87 4.24
C LEU A 119 -31.04 2.30 3.54
N ALA A 120 -32.15 3.03 3.65
CA ALA A 120 -33.33 2.84 2.80
C ALA A 120 -33.32 3.95 1.73
N GLY A 121 -33.37 3.54 0.47
CA GLY A 121 -33.16 4.42 -0.68
C GLY A 121 -34.12 5.60 -0.78
N THR A 122 -33.68 6.65 -1.47
CA THR A 122 -34.54 7.63 -2.13
C THR A 122 -33.80 8.19 -3.34
N LEU A 123 -34.39 7.96 -4.51
CA LEU A 123 -34.09 8.63 -5.78
C LEU A 123 -34.28 10.15 -5.62
N GLY A 124 -33.26 10.91 -6.01
CA GLY A 124 -33.30 12.37 -6.08
C GLY A 124 -32.46 12.87 -7.25
N SER A 125 -33.15 13.25 -8.31
CA SER A 125 -32.67 13.87 -9.55
C SER A 125 -31.97 15.22 -9.33
N GLY A 126 -30.88 15.48 -10.09
CA GLY A 126 -30.49 16.83 -10.51
C GLY A 126 -28.99 17.17 -10.46
N GLU A 127 -28.34 17.11 -11.64
CA GLU A 127 -27.27 17.98 -12.21
C GLU A 127 -26.08 18.44 -11.34
N SER A 128 -24.81 18.51 -11.76
CA SER A 128 -24.07 18.21 -12.99
C SER A 128 -22.59 18.41 -12.62
N GLY A 129 -21.70 17.51 -13.04
CA GLY A 129 -20.25 17.66 -12.86
C GLY A 129 -19.54 16.44 -13.39
N SER A 130 -18.92 16.60 -14.55
CA SER A 130 -18.34 15.59 -15.44
C SER A 130 -17.27 14.70 -14.79
N ASP A 131 -17.49 13.38 -14.83
CA ASP A 131 -16.44 12.38 -15.00
C ASP A 131 -16.98 11.29 -15.95
N GLU A 132 -16.38 11.19 -17.13
CA GLU A 132 -16.74 10.19 -18.14
C GLU A 132 -16.35 8.79 -17.66
N VAL A 133 -17.34 8.02 -17.22
CA VAL A 133 -17.23 6.57 -17.07
C VAL A 133 -17.22 5.96 -18.47
N SER A 134 -16.07 5.43 -18.89
CA SER A 134 -15.93 4.66 -20.12
C SER A 134 -16.58 3.28 -19.96
N ILE A 135 -17.90 3.26 -20.17
CA ILE A 135 -18.66 2.03 -20.40
C ILE A 135 -18.23 1.51 -21.77
N LEU A 136 -17.48 0.40 -21.80
CA LEU A 136 -17.31 -0.36 -23.04
C LEU A 136 -18.69 -0.85 -23.49
N SER A 137 -19.17 -0.25 -24.57
CA SER A 137 -20.55 -0.27 -25.03
C SER A 137 -20.99 -1.65 -25.51
N GLY A 138 -22.16 -2.08 -25.05
CA GLY A 138 -22.95 -3.17 -25.62
C GLY A 138 -24.41 -3.05 -25.19
N GLU A 139 -25.16 -2.20 -25.90
CA GLU A 139 -26.63 -2.10 -26.02
C GLU A 139 -27.53 -2.34 -24.79
N ASN A 140 -28.19 -1.27 -24.32
CA ASN A 140 -29.53 -1.23 -23.70
C ASN A 140 -29.97 -2.48 -22.91
N LEU A 141 -29.25 -2.83 -21.85
CA LEU A 141 -29.78 -3.71 -20.81
C LEU A 141 -30.54 -2.86 -19.80
N SER A 142 -31.87 -2.89 -19.86
CA SER A 142 -32.67 -2.52 -18.69
C SER A 142 -32.33 -3.53 -17.59
N LEU A 143 -31.43 -3.16 -16.69
CA LEU A 143 -31.06 -4.01 -15.56
C LEU A 143 -32.31 -4.22 -14.72
N ASN A 144 -32.61 -5.47 -14.38
CA ASN A 144 -33.65 -5.74 -13.38
C ASN A 144 -33.17 -5.16 -12.03
N GLY A 145 -34.10 -4.87 -11.10
CA GLY A 145 -33.74 -4.24 -9.83
C GLY A 145 -32.74 -5.06 -8.98
N GLU A 146 -32.63 -6.37 -9.22
CA GLU A 146 -31.69 -7.23 -8.48
C GLU A 146 -30.26 -7.12 -8.99
N VAL A 147 -30.06 -7.02 -10.31
CA VAL A 147 -28.74 -6.83 -10.94
C VAL A 147 -28.18 -5.46 -10.55
N GLU A 148 -29.04 -4.43 -10.55
CA GLU A 148 -28.69 -3.08 -10.09
C GLU A 148 -28.23 -3.10 -8.61
N GLN A 149 -29.00 -3.76 -7.73
CA GLN A 149 -28.65 -3.87 -6.32
C GLN A 149 -27.32 -4.61 -6.11
N ALA A 150 -27.11 -5.73 -6.79
CA ALA A 150 -25.86 -6.49 -6.70
C ALA A 150 -24.66 -5.66 -7.18
N PHE A 151 -24.82 -4.91 -8.29
CA PHE A 151 -23.77 -4.03 -8.80
C PHE A 151 -23.44 -2.90 -7.81
N GLN A 152 -24.45 -2.28 -7.19
CA GLN A 152 -24.24 -1.26 -6.16
C GLN A 152 -23.45 -1.78 -4.94
N VAL A 153 -23.71 -3.02 -4.51
CA VAL A 153 -22.92 -3.65 -3.44
C VAL A 153 -21.47 -3.85 -3.87
N VAL A 154 -21.23 -4.30 -5.11
CA VAL A 154 -19.88 -4.45 -5.66
C VAL A 154 -19.14 -3.10 -5.73
N GLU A 155 -19.80 -2.05 -6.21
CA GLU A 155 -19.22 -0.71 -6.31
C GLU A 155 -18.90 -0.13 -4.93
N THR A 156 -19.82 -0.29 -3.97
CA THR A 156 -19.62 0.15 -2.58
C THR A 156 -18.45 -0.59 -1.95
N PHE A 157 -18.39 -1.92 -2.14
CA PHE A 157 -17.27 -2.73 -1.66
C PHE A 157 -15.95 -2.29 -2.30
N ALA A 158 -15.94 -2.07 -3.62
CA ALA A 158 -14.77 -1.64 -4.36
C ALA A 158 -14.23 -0.32 -3.81
N LYS A 159 -15.09 0.69 -3.65
CA LYS A 159 -14.72 1.98 -3.11
C LYS A 159 -14.24 1.89 -1.66
N ALA A 160 -14.96 1.19 -0.80
CA ALA A 160 -14.58 1.04 0.60
C ALA A 160 -13.22 0.31 0.76
N SER A 161 -12.97 -0.74 -0.02
CA SER A 161 -11.68 -1.45 -0.06
C SER A 161 -10.54 -0.58 -0.63
N ALA A 162 -10.85 0.30 -1.58
CA ALA A 162 -9.88 1.26 -2.12
C ALA A 162 -9.49 2.33 -1.08
N ASP A 163 -10.49 2.89 -0.40
CA ASP A 163 -10.38 3.95 0.61
C ASP A 163 -9.96 3.41 1.99
N ARG A 164 -9.89 2.08 2.14
CA ARG A 164 -9.61 1.37 3.40
C ARG A 164 -10.63 1.65 4.51
N ASP A 165 -11.87 1.89 4.11
CA ASP A 165 -13.02 1.97 5.00
C ASP A 165 -13.42 0.57 5.47
N ALA A 166 -12.74 0.12 6.53
CA ALA A 166 -12.90 -1.20 7.10
C ALA A 166 -14.30 -1.46 7.65
N ASP A 167 -14.98 -0.42 8.16
CA ASP A 167 -16.33 -0.55 8.71
C ASP A 167 -17.33 -0.82 7.58
N THR A 168 -17.29 -0.05 6.49
CA THR A 168 -18.15 -0.29 5.34
C THR A 168 -17.87 -1.66 4.70
N VAL A 169 -16.59 -2.04 4.51
CA VAL A 169 -16.26 -3.38 4.01
C VAL A 169 -16.85 -4.46 4.91
N TRP A 170 -16.67 -4.34 6.23
CA TRP A 170 -17.16 -5.31 7.20
C TRP A 170 -18.67 -5.49 7.19
N GLU A 171 -19.43 -4.40 7.04
CA GLU A 171 -20.91 -4.44 6.97
C GLU A 171 -21.44 -5.19 5.75
N LEU A 172 -20.70 -5.17 4.64
CA LEU A 172 -21.05 -5.89 3.42
C LEU A 172 -20.74 -7.40 3.50
N LEU A 173 -19.91 -7.83 4.46
CA LEU A 173 -19.54 -9.23 4.63
C LEU A 173 -20.65 -10.05 5.29
N SER A 174 -20.79 -11.29 4.85
CA SER A 174 -21.58 -12.30 5.57
C SER A 174 -20.98 -12.59 6.96
N PRO A 175 -21.79 -13.05 7.93
CA PRO A 175 -21.29 -13.42 9.26
C PRO A 175 -20.17 -14.48 9.24
N THR A 176 -20.17 -15.34 8.22
CA THR A 176 -19.10 -16.34 8.03
C THR A 176 -17.76 -15.67 7.69
N LEU A 177 -17.76 -14.70 6.77
CA LEU A 177 -16.54 -13.95 6.45
C LEU A 177 -16.08 -13.07 7.60
N GLN A 178 -16.99 -12.46 8.35
CA GLN A 178 -16.66 -11.68 9.55
C GLN A 178 -15.91 -12.50 10.62
N SER A 179 -16.05 -13.83 10.63
CA SER A 179 -15.32 -14.69 11.56
C SER A 179 -13.88 -15.00 11.15
N ARG A 180 -13.45 -14.62 9.94
CA ARG A 180 -12.11 -14.86 9.42
C ARG A 180 -11.13 -13.79 9.88
N ASP A 181 -9.92 -14.19 10.24
CA ASP A 181 -8.82 -13.33 10.68
C ASP A 181 -7.81 -13.00 9.57
N ASP A 182 -7.97 -13.58 8.38
CA ASP A 182 -7.05 -13.46 7.24
C ASP A 182 -7.51 -12.45 6.17
N LEU A 183 -8.62 -11.73 6.40
CA LEU A 183 -9.17 -10.72 5.48
C LEU A 183 -8.47 -9.35 5.58
N GLY A 184 -7.46 -9.22 6.44
CA GLY A 184 -6.75 -7.95 6.64
C GLY A 184 -7.55 -6.88 7.39
N ILE A 185 -8.70 -7.23 7.98
CA ILE A 185 -9.48 -6.35 8.85
C ILE A 185 -9.12 -6.66 10.31
N GLN A 186 -8.65 -5.66 11.03
CA GLN A 186 -8.37 -5.73 12.46
C GLN A 186 -9.45 -5.00 13.24
N ILE A 187 -9.91 -5.63 14.32
CA ILE A 187 -10.84 -5.01 15.28
C ILE A 187 -10.01 -4.54 16.48
N LEU A 188 -10.02 -3.23 16.73
CA LEU A 188 -9.34 -2.60 17.86
C LEU A 188 -10.12 -2.81 19.17
N GLU A 189 -9.49 -2.53 20.31
CA GLU A 189 -10.10 -2.72 21.63
C GLU A 189 -11.41 -1.93 21.84
N ASP A 190 -11.56 -0.80 21.14
CA ASP A 190 -12.75 0.04 21.16
C ASP A 190 -13.84 -0.39 20.17
N GLY A 191 -13.62 -1.48 19.41
CA GLY A 191 -14.53 -2.00 18.39
C GLY A 191 -14.39 -1.37 17.01
N THR A 192 -13.49 -0.39 16.85
CA THR A 192 -13.17 0.23 15.55
C THR A 192 -12.50 -0.80 14.65
N LYS A 193 -12.86 -0.81 13.37
CA LYS A 193 -12.27 -1.70 12.37
C LYS A 193 -11.24 -0.94 11.55
N THR A 194 -10.14 -1.59 11.18
CA THR A 194 -9.11 -0.97 10.35
C THR A 194 -8.49 -1.99 9.39
N MET A 195 -8.13 -1.53 8.19
CA MET A 195 -7.39 -2.30 7.19
C MET A 195 -5.90 -1.89 7.11
N GLY A 196 -5.43 -1.14 8.11
CA GLY A 196 -4.05 -0.65 8.18
C GLY A 196 -3.77 0.51 7.21
N VAL A 197 -2.63 1.18 7.42
CA VAL A 197 -2.21 2.37 6.63
C VAL A 197 -0.87 2.17 5.92
N SER A 198 -0.32 0.96 5.86
CA SER A 198 0.92 0.69 5.11
C SER A 198 0.65 0.56 3.61
N SER A 199 1.60 0.92 2.75
CA SER A 199 1.56 0.65 1.31
C SER A 199 1.38 -0.85 1.01
N PRO A 200 0.90 -1.23 -0.20
CA PRO A 200 0.50 -0.38 -1.34
C PRO A 200 -0.87 0.29 -1.18
N PHE A 201 -1.01 1.53 -1.66
CA PHE A 201 -2.27 2.30 -1.66
C PHE A 201 -2.89 2.35 -3.04
N THR A 202 -4.22 2.33 -3.12
CA THR A 202 -4.94 2.56 -4.37
C THR A 202 -4.61 3.96 -4.89
N ALA A 203 -4.10 4.03 -6.11
CA ALA A 203 -3.60 5.26 -6.74
C ALA A 203 -4.40 5.69 -7.97
N ASP A 204 -5.33 4.85 -8.44
CA ASP A 204 -6.33 5.17 -9.47
C ASP A 204 -7.65 4.44 -9.16
N SER A 205 -8.75 4.84 -9.80
CA SER A 205 -10.07 4.26 -9.58
C SER A 205 -10.10 2.73 -9.80
N PRO A 206 -10.86 1.97 -9.00
CA PRO A 206 -10.99 0.53 -9.22
C PRO A 206 -11.59 0.19 -10.60
N ARG A 207 -11.15 -0.90 -11.21
CA ARG A 207 -11.76 -1.46 -12.43
C ARG A 207 -12.57 -2.68 -12.04
N ILE A 208 -13.85 -2.70 -12.40
CA ILE A 208 -14.82 -3.70 -11.95
C ILE A 208 -15.32 -4.52 -13.14
N SER A 209 -15.32 -5.84 -13.00
CA SER A 209 -15.99 -6.79 -13.90
C SER A 209 -16.94 -7.63 -13.06
N VAL A 210 -18.21 -7.73 -13.46
CA VAL A 210 -19.23 -8.49 -12.72
C VAL A 210 -19.92 -9.48 -13.66
N SER A 211 -20.13 -10.69 -13.16
CA SER A 211 -20.99 -11.70 -13.78
C SER A 211 -22.15 -12.03 -12.85
N PHE A 212 -23.36 -12.10 -13.41
CA PHE A 212 -24.58 -12.34 -12.66
C PHE A 212 -25.11 -13.75 -12.94
N GLY A 213 -25.53 -14.42 -11.88
CA GLY A 213 -26.25 -15.68 -11.92
C GLY A 213 -27.58 -15.56 -11.16
N ASP A 214 -28.31 -16.67 -11.05
CA ASP A 214 -29.56 -16.70 -10.29
C ASP A 214 -29.28 -16.52 -8.79
N GLY A 215 -29.68 -15.37 -8.23
CA GLY A 215 -29.45 -15.00 -6.83
C GLY A 215 -27.98 -14.87 -6.41
N THR A 216 -27.05 -14.82 -7.37
CA THR A 216 -25.60 -14.74 -7.12
C THR A 216 -24.93 -13.76 -8.07
N ALA A 217 -23.88 -13.09 -7.62
CA ALA A 217 -23.02 -12.27 -8.47
C ALA A 217 -21.56 -12.55 -8.13
N LYS A 218 -20.70 -12.62 -9.13
CA LYS A 218 -19.24 -12.71 -8.94
C LYS A 218 -18.60 -11.49 -9.53
N ALA A 219 -17.78 -10.81 -8.75
CA ALA A 219 -17.05 -9.65 -9.20
C ALA A 219 -15.55 -9.86 -9.07
N GLU A 220 -14.85 -9.31 -10.06
CA GLU A 220 -13.42 -9.11 -10.06
C GLU A 220 -13.16 -7.62 -10.04
N ILE A 221 -12.41 -7.18 -9.04
CA ILE A 221 -12.10 -5.77 -8.83
C ILE A 221 -10.60 -5.62 -8.88
N THR A 222 -10.11 -4.76 -9.77
CA THR A 222 -8.68 -4.43 -9.89
C THR A 222 -8.40 -3.07 -9.28
N TYR A 223 -7.41 -2.99 -8.41
CA TYR A 223 -6.95 -1.78 -7.72
C TYR A 223 -5.55 -1.42 -8.22
N PRO A 224 -5.44 -0.49 -9.19
CA PRO A 224 -4.18 0.16 -9.50
C PRO A 224 -3.60 0.77 -8.22
N SER A 225 -2.45 0.28 -7.78
CA SER A 225 -1.88 0.65 -6.49
C SER A 225 -0.45 1.15 -6.63
N MET A 226 0.02 1.96 -5.69
CA MET A 226 1.41 2.42 -5.62
C MET A 226 2.01 2.16 -4.24
N THR A 227 3.34 1.99 -4.20
CA THR A 227 4.10 1.95 -2.94
C THR A 227 4.81 3.28 -2.68
N SER A 228 5.57 3.35 -1.58
CA SER A 228 6.41 4.52 -1.29
C SER A 228 7.52 4.71 -2.33
N ASP A 229 7.95 3.63 -2.97
CA ASP A 229 8.63 3.69 -4.25
C ASP A 229 7.54 3.70 -5.34
N PRO A 230 7.46 4.73 -6.20
CA PRO A 230 6.31 4.99 -7.07
C PRO A 230 6.15 4.01 -8.25
N LEU A 231 6.45 2.73 -8.03
CA LEU A 231 6.10 1.61 -8.88
C LEU A 231 4.61 1.29 -8.73
N TRP A 232 3.97 1.11 -9.88
CA TRP A 232 2.61 0.61 -9.99
C TRP A 232 2.54 -0.88 -9.65
N TRP A 233 1.58 -1.27 -8.83
CA TRP A 233 1.26 -2.62 -8.40
C TRP A 233 -0.20 -2.91 -8.76
N SER A 234 -0.53 -4.18 -9.01
CA SER A 234 -1.92 -4.63 -9.16
C SER A 234 -2.34 -5.40 -7.92
N ARG A 235 -3.38 -4.95 -7.24
CA ARG A 235 -4.11 -5.73 -6.22
C ARG A 235 -5.47 -6.09 -6.81
N LYS A 236 -5.95 -7.30 -6.60
CA LYS A 236 -7.28 -7.73 -7.06
C LYS A 236 -8.09 -8.36 -5.95
N ASP A 237 -9.36 -8.03 -5.91
CA ASP A 237 -10.36 -8.70 -5.08
C ASP A 237 -11.28 -9.53 -5.96
N TYR A 238 -11.43 -10.81 -5.60
CA TYR A 238 -12.42 -11.72 -6.15
C TYR A 238 -13.51 -11.93 -5.10
N ILE A 239 -14.72 -11.46 -5.38
CA ILE A 239 -15.84 -11.55 -4.44
C ILE A 239 -17.03 -12.30 -5.05
N THR A 240 -17.68 -13.12 -4.22
CA THR A 240 -18.97 -13.75 -4.55
C THR A 240 -20.05 -13.20 -3.63
N LEU A 241 -21.05 -12.55 -4.23
CA LEU A 241 -22.26 -12.09 -3.55
C LEU A 241 -23.34 -13.16 -3.68
N LYS A 242 -24.08 -13.36 -2.59
CA LYS A 242 -25.30 -14.18 -2.59
C LYS A 242 -26.44 -13.37 -1.99
N LYS A 243 -27.62 -13.54 -2.56
CA LYS A 243 -28.85 -12.93 -2.04
C LYS A 243 -29.25 -13.61 -0.73
N ASN A 244 -29.48 -12.83 0.31
CA ASN A 244 -29.97 -13.26 1.62
C ASN A 244 -31.18 -12.41 1.99
N GLY A 245 -32.39 -12.94 1.78
CA GLY A 245 -33.62 -12.15 1.84
C GLY A 245 -33.66 -11.13 0.70
N ASP A 246 -33.78 -9.85 1.02
CA ASP A 246 -33.86 -8.73 0.05
C ASP A 246 -32.52 -8.02 -0.17
N ILE A 247 -31.42 -8.52 0.39
CA ILE A 247 -30.09 -7.89 0.30
C ILE A 247 -29.05 -8.86 -0.27
N TYR A 248 -28.06 -8.32 -0.98
CA TYR A 248 -26.85 -9.05 -1.34
C TYR A 248 -25.78 -8.87 -0.28
N GLN A 249 -25.11 -9.96 0.07
CA GLN A 249 -23.96 -9.94 0.98
C GLN A 249 -22.77 -10.65 0.34
N VAL A 250 -21.55 -10.20 0.67
CA VAL A 250 -20.32 -10.86 0.24
C VAL A 250 -20.13 -12.14 1.05
N THR A 251 -20.11 -13.27 0.36
CA THR A 251 -20.01 -14.60 0.98
C THR A 251 -18.68 -15.28 0.75
N GLU A 252 -17.97 -14.89 -0.31
CA GLU A 252 -16.60 -15.32 -0.58
C GLU A 252 -15.79 -14.08 -0.94
N TRP A 253 -14.56 -14.00 -0.45
CA TRP A 253 -13.61 -12.95 -0.77
C TRP A 253 -12.20 -13.54 -0.76
N GLN A 254 -11.47 -13.29 -1.85
CA GLN A 254 -10.07 -13.59 -2.00
C GLN A 254 -9.34 -12.33 -2.50
N VAL A 255 -8.26 -11.97 -1.81
CA VAL A 255 -7.34 -10.91 -2.22
C VAL A 255 -6.16 -11.55 -2.94
N ARG A 256 -5.71 -10.94 -4.03
CA ARG A 256 -4.48 -11.31 -4.74
C ARG A 256 -3.61 -10.09 -4.98
N TYR A 257 -2.31 -10.23 -4.77
CA TYR A 257 -1.30 -9.23 -5.08
C TYR A 257 -0.45 -9.73 -6.24
N PHE A 258 -0.10 -8.82 -7.15
CA PHE A 258 0.79 -9.08 -8.28
C PHE A 258 2.07 -8.26 -8.10
N ASP A 259 2.85 -8.63 -7.09
CA ASP A 259 4.15 -8.05 -6.74
C ASP A 259 5.33 -8.87 -7.28
N VAL A 260 5.07 -10.12 -7.71
CA VAL A 260 5.97 -10.94 -8.53
C VAL A 260 5.13 -11.75 -9.51
N ILE A 261 5.32 -11.51 -10.80
CA ILE A 261 4.61 -12.18 -11.90
C ILE A 261 5.58 -13.15 -12.59
N THR A 262 5.21 -14.43 -12.66
CA THR A 262 6.10 -15.49 -13.14
C THR A 262 5.59 -16.25 -14.36
N SER A 263 4.41 -15.88 -14.85
CA SER A 263 3.72 -16.52 -15.97
C SER A 263 2.96 -15.48 -16.81
N SER A 264 2.66 -15.83 -18.06
CA SER A 264 1.85 -14.99 -18.94
C SER A 264 0.39 -14.89 -18.48
N GLU A 265 -0.16 -15.96 -17.91
CA GLU A 265 -1.51 -15.97 -17.32
C GLU A 265 -1.62 -14.97 -16.16
N GLU A 266 -0.63 -14.96 -15.26
CA GLU A 266 -0.57 -13.97 -14.17
C GLU A 266 -0.44 -12.53 -14.67
N PHE A 267 0.34 -12.33 -15.73
CA PHE A 267 0.52 -11.02 -16.33
C PHE A 267 -0.79 -10.49 -16.94
N GLU A 268 -1.49 -11.32 -17.70
CA GLU A 268 -2.81 -10.99 -18.23
C GLU A 268 -3.80 -10.75 -17.10
N GLU A 269 -3.76 -11.55 -16.04
CA GLU A 269 -4.65 -11.38 -14.90
C GLU A 269 -4.44 -10.02 -14.21
N ALA A 270 -3.19 -9.61 -14.04
CA ALA A 270 -2.79 -8.36 -13.40
C ALA A 270 -3.22 -7.12 -14.19
N TYR A 271 -3.12 -7.15 -15.53
CA TYR A 271 -3.16 -5.96 -16.37
C TYR A 271 -4.26 -5.94 -17.46
N ARG A 272 -5.04 -7.00 -17.70
CA ARG A 272 -6.07 -6.97 -18.78
C ARG A 272 -7.18 -5.92 -18.60
N MET A 273 -7.39 -5.46 -17.37
CA MET A 273 -8.42 -4.45 -17.05
C MET A 273 -7.85 -3.03 -16.95
N TRP A 274 -6.52 -2.87 -16.92
CA TRP A 274 -5.84 -1.59 -16.74
C TRP A 274 -4.35 -1.69 -17.07
N GLN A 275 -3.73 -0.56 -17.44
CA GLN A 275 -2.29 -0.50 -17.59
C GLN A 275 -1.70 0.67 -16.81
N PRO A 276 -0.48 0.51 -16.25
CA PRO A 276 0.17 1.57 -15.51
C PRO A 276 0.55 2.74 -16.41
N ASP A 277 0.25 3.96 -15.96
CA ASP A 277 0.68 5.19 -16.62
C ASP A 277 1.93 5.74 -15.93
N TYR A 278 3.07 5.60 -16.60
CA TYR A 278 4.35 6.12 -16.11
C TYR A 278 4.69 7.50 -16.69
N LEU A 279 3.98 7.94 -17.74
CA LEU A 279 4.35 9.12 -18.53
C LEU A 279 3.60 10.37 -18.07
N ASN A 280 2.35 10.21 -17.62
CA ASN A 280 1.57 11.30 -17.08
C ASN A 280 1.74 11.42 -15.56
N ALA A 281 1.53 12.64 -15.06
CA ALA A 281 1.51 12.87 -13.62
C ALA A 281 0.31 12.14 -13.01
N SER A 282 0.53 11.43 -11.91
CA SER A 282 -0.52 10.77 -11.14
C SER A 282 -0.39 11.12 -9.66
N GLY A 283 -1.54 11.21 -8.99
CA GLY A 283 -1.63 11.46 -7.56
C GLY A 283 -1.00 12.78 -7.09
N GLU A 284 -0.51 12.76 -5.84
CA GLU A 284 0.06 13.93 -5.15
C GLU A 284 1.50 14.27 -5.55
N MET A 285 2.13 13.47 -6.42
CA MET A 285 3.56 13.61 -6.72
C MET A 285 3.89 14.86 -7.53
N GLY A 286 2.90 15.44 -8.22
CA GLY A 286 3.05 16.66 -9.03
C GLY A 286 3.96 16.49 -10.27
N GLU A 287 4.54 15.31 -10.48
CA GLU A 287 5.32 14.90 -11.65
C GLU A 287 4.96 13.45 -12.04
N SER A 288 5.33 13.03 -13.26
CA SER A 288 5.18 11.62 -13.67
C SER A 288 6.28 10.75 -13.08
N PHE A 289 6.02 9.44 -12.93
CA PHE A 289 7.04 8.49 -12.48
C PHE A 289 8.26 8.49 -13.40
N ALA A 290 8.06 8.59 -14.72
CA ALA A 290 9.15 8.71 -15.67
C ALA A 290 10.02 9.95 -15.40
N SER A 291 9.40 11.10 -15.09
CA SER A 291 10.11 12.32 -14.71
C SER A 291 10.91 12.13 -13.42
N TYR A 292 10.30 11.49 -12.42
CA TYR A 292 10.94 11.14 -11.16
C TYR A 292 12.17 10.24 -11.37
N LEU A 293 12.06 9.19 -12.18
CA LEU A 293 13.17 8.29 -12.50
C LEU A 293 14.32 9.04 -13.20
N VAL A 294 14.01 9.81 -14.25
CA VAL A 294 15.01 10.57 -15.02
C VAL A 294 15.75 11.57 -14.15
N ARG A 295 15.03 12.28 -13.26
CA ARG A 295 15.62 13.24 -12.34
C ARG A 295 16.58 12.55 -11.36
N ASN A 296 16.22 11.39 -10.83
CA ASN A 296 17.06 10.65 -9.89
C ASN A 296 18.29 10.03 -10.57
N ASP A 297 18.14 9.47 -11.77
CA ASP A 297 19.25 8.97 -12.60
C ASP A 297 20.24 10.09 -12.93
N SER A 298 19.73 11.24 -13.39
CA SER A 298 20.55 12.42 -13.73
C SER A 298 21.28 13.01 -12.51
N ALA A 299 20.68 12.90 -11.32
CA ALA A 299 21.30 13.33 -10.07
C ALA A 299 22.35 12.33 -9.52
N GLY A 300 22.46 11.14 -10.12
CA GLY A 300 23.29 10.04 -9.61
C GLY A 300 22.80 9.46 -8.28
N SER A 301 21.54 9.75 -7.90
CA SER A 301 20.91 9.20 -6.71
C SER A 301 20.75 7.69 -6.88
N TYR A 302 21.20 6.89 -5.90
CA TYR A 302 21.04 5.44 -5.89
C TYR A 302 21.26 4.79 -7.27
N ALA A 303 22.44 5.01 -7.86
CA ALA A 303 22.73 4.63 -9.24
C ALA A 303 22.49 3.14 -9.57
N SER A 304 22.63 2.25 -8.58
CA SER A 304 22.34 0.81 -8.73
C SER A 304 20.84 0.51 -8.88
N TYR A 305 19.96 1.41 -8.44
CA TYR A 305 18.52 1.27 -8.60
C TYR A 305 18.06 2.09 -9.81
N TYR A 306 18.10 3.42 -9.72
CA TYR A 306 17.57 4.30 -10.77
C TYR A 306 18.35 4.17 -12.09
N GLY A 307 19.67 4.01 -12.02
CA GLY A 307 20.53 3.98 -13.20
C GLY A 307 20.78 2.59 -13.79
N GLU A 308 20.46 1.50 -13.09
CA GLU A 308 20.68 0.13 -13.58
C GLU A 308 19.37 -0.62 -13.84
N ALA A 309 18.39 -0.57 -12.94
CA ALA A 309 17.14 -1.32 -13.06
C ALA A 309 16.31 -0.87 -14.27
N PHE A 310 16.42 0.40 -14.67
CA PHE A 310 15.67 0.97 -15.78
C PHE A 310 16.54 1.22 -17.03
N SER A 311 17.80 0.74 -17.03
CA SER A 311 18.81 1.10 -18.04
C SER A 311 18.63 0.46 -19.41
N THR A 312 17.83 -0.60 -19.49
CA THR A 312 17.52 -1.32 -20.73
C THR A 312 16.03 -1.60 -20.78
N PRO A 313 15.42 -1.73 -21.98
CA PRO A 313 14.00 -2.01 -22.12
C PRO A 313 13.55 -3.25 -21.34
N VAL A 314 14.33 -4.34 -21.37
CA VAL A 314 13.99 -5.59 -20.68
C VAL A 314 14.06 -5.42 -19.16
N LYS A 315 15.16 -4.90 -18.61
CA LYS A 315 15.29 -4.69 -17.14
C LYS A 315 14.21 -3.73 -16.62
N ALA A 316 13.93 -2.68 -17.38
CA ALA A 316 12.89 -1.73 -17.04
C ALA A 316 11.52 -2.39 -16.99
N LEU A 317 11.18 -3.23 -17.99
CA LEU A 317 9.95 -4.01 -18.00
C LEU A 317 9.85 -4.93 -16.77
N GLU A 318 10.91 -5.70 -16.49
CA GLU A 318 10.99 -6.58 -15.31
C GLU A 318 10.75 -5.83 -14.01
N THR A 319 11.34 -4.65 -13.87
CA THR A 319 11.23 -3.83 -12.65
C THR A 319 9.88 -3.12 -12.53
N THR A 320 9.36 -2.58 -13.63
CA THR A 320 8.13 -1.77 -13.63
C THR A 320 6.87 -2.61 -13.55
N LEU A 321 6.86 -3.77 -14.25
CA LEU A 321 5.72 -4.67 -14.33
C LEU A 321 5.87 -5.92 -13.46
N HIS A 322 6.89 -5.94 -12.58
CA HIS A 322 7.15 -7.01 -11.60
C HIS A 322 7.29 -8.41 -12.20
N VAL A 323 7.71 -8.52 -13.47
CA VAL A 323 7.86 -9.83 -14.12
C VAL A 323 9.22 -10.44 -13.84
N SER A 324 9.26 -11.76 -13.73
CA SER A 324 10.51 -12.51 -13.53
C SER A 324 10.44 -13.92 -14.10
N GLY A 325 11.60 -14.55 -14.27
CA GLY A 325 11.72 -15.94 -14.70
C GLY A 325 11.50 -16.18 -16.20
N GLY A 326 11.30 -15.12 -16.98
CA GLY A 326 11.23 -15.16 -18.44
C GLY A 326 12.51 -14.68 -19.13
N VAL A 327 12.44 -14.58 -20.46
CA VAL A 327 13.53 -14.07 -21.31
C VAL A 327 12.97 -12.96 -22.21
N GLY A 328 13.49 -11.75 -22.06
CA GLY A 328 13.12 -10.61 -22.89
C GLY A 328 13.98 -10.47 -24.13
N THR A 329 13.34 -10.20 -25.27
CA THR A 329 13.99 -9.81 -26.53
C THR A 329 13.41 -8.49 -27.02
N THR A 330 14.22 -7.67 -27.68
CA THR A 330 13.81 -6.35 -28.16
C THR A 330 13.71 -6.29 -29.67
N GLU A 331 12.66 -5.64 -30.17
CA GLU A 331 12.45 -5.35 -31.59
C GLU A 331 12.20 -3.84 -31.76
N SER A 332 12.61 -3.28 -32.89
CA SER A 332 12.35 -1.86 -33.18
C SER A 332 10.84 -1.60 -33.31
N ALA A 333 10.36 -0.50 -32.73
CA ALA A 333 9.01 0.02 -32.93
C ALA A 333 9.06 1.35 -33.71
N GLU A 334 7.92 2.04 -33.85
CA GLU A 334 7.89 3.38 -34.44
C GLU A 334 8.65 4.40 -33.57
N GLY A 335 9.48 5.22 -34.22
CA GLY A 335 10.24 6.29 -33.56
C GLY A 335 11.43 5.76 -32.77
N SER A 336 11.59 6.25 -31.54
CA SER A 336 12.62 5.80 -30.58
C SER A 336 12.11 4.69 -29.64
N ASP A 337 10.88 4.22 -29.84
CA ASP A 337 10.29 3.17 -29.02
C ASP A 337 10.81 1.80 -29.45
N VAL A 338 10.69 0.82 -28.54
CA VAL A 338 10.99 -0.58 -28.83
C VAL A 338 9.89 -1.48 -28.31
N TRP A 339 9.63 -2.58 -29.00
CA TRP A 339 8.83 -3.67 -28.47
C TRP A 339 9.72 -4.60 -27.67
N VAL A 340 9.28 -4.98 -26.47
CA VAL A 340 9.86 -6.08 -25.71
C VAL A 340 8.91 -7.26 -25.79
N ASN A 341 9.40 -8.37 -26.36
CA ASN A 341 8.74 -9.66 -26.31
C ASN A 341 9.32 -10.43 -25.12
N TYR A 342 8.55 -10.54 -24.04
CA TYR A 342 8.96 -11.22 -22.81
C TYR A 342 8.38 -12.63 -22.77
N GLN A 343 9.25 -13.64 -22.92
CA GLN A 343 8.87 -15.03 -23.01
C GLN A 343 8.85 -15.69 -21.62
N PHE A 344 7.66 -16.01 -21.13
CA PHE A 344 7.46 -16.94 -20.01
C PHE A 344 7.43 -18.40 -20.50
N LYS A 345 7.30 -19.35 -19.58
CA LYS A 345 7.19 -20.78 -19.92
C LYS A 345 5.87 -21.12 -20.63
N ASP A 346 4.81 -20.41 -20.28
CA ASP A 346 3.42 -20.64 -20.67
C ASP A 346 2.95 -19.74 -21.82
N GLY A 347 3.66 -18.62 -22.08
CA GLY A 347 3.30 -17.69 -23.15
C GLY A 347 4.28 -16.53 -23.30
N THR A 348 4.00 -15.65 -24.24
CA THR A 348 4.79 -14.45 -24.52
C THR A 348 3.92 -13.22 -24.30
N VAL A 349 4.42 -12.22 -23.59
CA VAL A 349 3.76 -10.92 -23.45
C VAL A 349 4.56 -9.87 -24.22
N ARG A 350 3.86 -8.89 -24.78
CA ARG A 350 4.46 -7.87 -25.63
C ARG A 350 4.14 -6.48 -25.08
N VAL A 351 5.20 -5.70 -24.84
CA VAL A 351 5.09 -4.38 -24.21
C VAL A 351 5.91 -3.37 -25.01
N ARG A 352 5.29 -2.24 -25.34
CA ARG A 352 5.97 -1.10 -25.96
C ARG A 352 6.69 -0.32 -24.87
N MET A 353 8.00 -0.21 -25.01
CA MET A 353 8.86 0.55 -24.12
C MET A 353 9.30 1.85 -24.80
N THR A 354 9.41 2.91 -24.02
CA THR A 354 9.85 4.22 -24.50
C THR A 354 10.90 4.83 -23.58
N GLN A 355 11.71 5.73 -24.13
CA GLN A 355 12.60 6.57 -23.35
C GLN A 355 11.93 7.93 -23.13
N PRO A 356 11.68 8.34 -21.89
CA PRO A 356 11.13 9.66 -21.61
C PRO A 356 12.16 10.74 -21.99
N GLY A 357 11.82 11.58 -22.98
CA GLY A 357 12.72 12.57 -23.59
C GLY A 357 13.05 13.80 -22.74
N LEU A 358 13.16 13.64 -21.41
CA LEU A 358 13.26 14.74 -20.47
C LEU A 358 14.70 15.25 -20.24
N THR A 359 15.72 14.47 -20.62
CA THR A 359 17.13 14.91 -20.65
C THR A 359 17.94 14.15 -21.69
N GLU A 360 18.80 14.87 -22.41
CA GLU A 360 19.78 14.29 -23.32
C GLU A 360 20.77 13.43 -22.49
N GLY A 361 20.75 12.11 -22.70
CA GLY A 361 21.68 11.16 -22.06
C GLY A 361 21.12 10.28 -20.93
N SER A 362 19.86 10.44 -20.50
CA SER A 362 19.26 9.49 -19.55
C SER A 362 19.01 8.13 -20.21
N ARG A 363 19.31 7.06 -19.46
CA ARG A 363 19.19 5.67 -19.95
C ARG A 363 17.89 5.01 -19.52
N ILE A 364 16.97 5.77 -18.92
CA ILE A 364 15.71 5.27 -18.39
C ILE A 364 14.80 4.80 -19.53
N TRP A 365 14.21 3.63 -19.33
CA TRP A 365 13.10 3.09 -20.10
C TRP A 365 11.89 2.93 -19.19
N VAL A 366 10.70 3.14 -19.73
CA VAL A 366 9.43 2.86 -19.05
C VAL A 366 8.43 2.21 -20.02
N PRO A 367 7.48 1.39 -19.51
CA PRO A 367 6.35 0.92 -20.30
C PRO A 367 5.50 2.10 -20.80
N LYS A 368 5.05 1.98 -22.04
CA LYS A 368 4.15 2.93 -22.70
C LYS A 368 2.80 2.29 -23.01
N GLU A 369 2.80 1.03 -23.39
CA GLU A 369 1.62 0.29 -23.83
C GLU A 369 1.83 -1.21 -23.65
N ILE A 370 0.81 -1.90 -23.16
CA ILE A 370 0.79 -3.36 -23.05
C ILE A 370 -0.14 -3.90 -24.15
N GLU A 371 0.36 -4.82 -24.97
CA GLU A 371 -0.43 -5.49 -26.01
C GLU A 371 -1.05 -6.78 -25.44
N PHE A 372 -2.38 -6.83 -25.42
CA PHE A 372 -3.13 -8.04 -25.10
C PHE A 372 -3.58 -8.75 -26.39
N PRO A 373 -3.57 -10.09 -26.42
CA PRO A 373 -3.93 -10.89 -27.60
C PRO A 373 -5.41 -10.81 -28.01
#